data_AF-A0A7C5ZIZ4-F1
#
_entry.id   AF-A0A7C5ZIZ4-F1
#
_cell.length_a   1.000
_cell.length_b   1.000
_cell.length_c   1.000
_cell.angle_alpha   90.00
_cell.angle_beta   90.00
_cell.angle_gamma   90.00
#
_symmetry.space_group_name_H-M   'P 1'
#
loop_
_entity.id
_entity.type
_entity.pdbx_description
1 polymer ?
#
loop_
_entity_poly.entity_id
_entity_poly.type
_entity_poly.pdbx_seq_one_letter_code
_entity_poly.pdbx_strand_id
1 'polypeptide(L)'
;MKTETSRPLSPFLAEHFSRSYADEVDIDVWFNDVTRAILATGGLTENDVKPVLVPNVVRGADDFVSGAADMFNFALGAPKVREVDATVGGIRALEMDLSRMGEAKKIMPYGYATDVSPGPVFVGIEKPMKVYSFDNIVFTHAKMPDSFVLKVLETLDKEKAEIVAVQPVLREFSPAFGYRQYDIPYHPAAIKFYKERNIQASPLP
;
A
#
# COMPACT_ATOMS: atom_id res chain seq x y z
N MET A 1 35.25 12.29 22.93
CA MET A 1 36.03 12.38 21.68
C MET A 1 36.89 11.13 21.55
N LYS A 2 36.92 10.55 20.33
CA LYS A 2 37.48 9.25 19.87
C LYS A 2 36.45 8.09 19.92
N THR A 3 35.48 8.00 19.01
CA THR A 3 35.51 7.51 17.59
C THR A 3 36.09 6.10 17.44
N GLU A 4 35.25 5.08 17.62
CA GLU A 4 35.49 3.75 17.07
C GLU A 4 35.13 3.75 15.59
N THR A 5 36.16 3.56 14.77
CA THR A 5 36.10 3.40 13.33
C THR A 5 35.53 2.01 13.01
N SER A 6 34.38 2.00 12.33
CA SER A 6 33.79 0.81 11.71
C SER A 6 34.80 0.13 10.78
N ARG A 7 35.14 -1.13 11.04
CA ARG A 7 35.87 -1.96 10.07
C ARG A 7 34.95 -2.21 8.86
N PRO A 8 35.43 -2.03 7.63
CA PRO A 8 34.66 -2.40 6.45
C PRO A 8 34.51 -3.93 6.40
N LEU A 9 33.29 -4.40 6.13
CA LEU A 9 33.00 -5.81 5.87
C LEU A 9 33.84 -6.29 4.68
N SER A 10 34.30 -7.54 4.72
CA SER A 10 35.14 -8.10 3.65
C SER A 10 34.35 -8.16 2.33
N PRO A 11 35.02 -8.05 1.16
CA PRO A 11 34.35 -8.13 -0.14
C PRO A 11 33.56 -9.44 -0.31
N PHE A 12 34.01 -10.53 0.29
CA PHE A 12 33.34 -11.83 0.28
C PHE A 12 32.02 -11.82 1.05
N LEU A 13 31.93 -11.09 2.16
CA LEU A 13 30.68 -10.91 2.91
C LEU A 13 29.74 -9.92 2.21
N ALA A 14 30.27 -8.88 1.56
CA ALA A 14 29.46 -7.93 0.78
C ALA A 14 28.83 -8.59 -0.47
N GLU A 15 29.52 -9.56 -1.08
CA GLU A 15 29.04 -10.29 -2.26
C GLU A 15 28.08 -11.45 -1.91
N HIS A 16 28.17 -12.05 -0.71
CA HIS A 16 27.18 -13.02 -0.21
C HIS A 16 25.93 -12.34 0.38
N PHE A 17 26.06 -11.16 0.98
CA PHE A 17 24.91 -10.38 1.46
C PHE A 17 24.13 -9.70 0.32
N SER A 18 24.76 -9.41 -0.83
CA SER A 18 24.06 -8.78 -1.97
C SER A 18 23.18 -9.75 -2.77
N ARG A 19 23.25 -11.06 -2.51
CA ARG A 19 22.43 -12.10 -3.15
C ARG A 19 21.36 -12.73 -2.26
N SER A 20 21.29 -12.41 -0.97
CA SER A 20 20.33 -12.98 -0.01
C SER A 20 19.07 -12.11 0.13
N TYR A 21 18.53 -11.64 -1.00
CA TYR A 21 17.33 -10.82 -1.01
C TYR A 21 16.09 -11.72 -0.93
N ALA A 22 15.57 -11.87 0.29
CA ALA A 22 14.21 -12.28 0.64
C ALA A 22 13.64 -13.43 -0.20
N ASP A 23 13.89 -14.65 0.23
CA ASP A 23 13.31 -15.81 -0.42
C ASP A 23 11.85 -15.97 0.00
N GLU A 24 11.51 -15.66 1.26
CA GLU A 24 10.16 -15.90 1.80
C GLU A 24 9.30 -14.62 1.79
N VAL A 25 8.26 -14.62 0.95
CA VAL A 25 7.32 -13.50 0.80
C VAL A 25 5.94 -13.91 1.25
N ASP A 26 5.36 -13.14 2.17
CA ASP A 26 3.97 -13.31 2.54
C ASP A 26 3.04 -12.99 1.37
N ILE A 27 2.21 -13.97 1.04
CA ILE A 27 1.10 -13.82 0.10
C ILE A 27 -0.17 -14.12 0.88
N ASP A 28 -0.89 -13.06 1.24
CA ASP A 28 -2.22 -13.24 1.82
C ASP A 28 -3.28 -13.46 0.74
N VAL A 29 -4.30 -14.22 1.11
CA VAL A 29 -5.34 -14.68 0.19
C VAL A 29 -6.15 -13.52 -0.43
N TRP A 30 -6.14 -12.34 0.20
CA TRP A 30 -6.87 -11.15 -0.26
C TRP A 30 -6.02 -10.25 -1.17
N PHE A 31 -4.70 -10.16 -0.95
CA PHE A 31 -3.78 -9.32 -1.72
C PHE A 31 -3.03 -10.05 -2.82
N ASN A 32 -3.41 -11.27 -3.16
CA ASN A 32 -2.67 -12.10 -4.09
C ASN A 32 -2.28 -11.37 -5.40
N ASP A 33 -3.22 -10.66 -6.04
CA ASP A 33 -2.94 -9.91 -7.25
C ASP A 33 -2.14 -8.62 -7.02
N VAL A 34 -2.29 -7.99 -5.86
CA VAL A 34 -1.50 -6.82 -5.48
C VAL A 34 -0.03 -7.22 -5.27
N THR A 35 0.22 -8.29 -4.53
CA THR A 35 1.58 -8.81 -4.32
C THR A 35 2.22 -9.22 -5.63
N ARG A 36 1.49 -9.91 -6.52
CA ARG A 36 1.97 -10.23 -7.88
C ARG A 36 2.28 -8.97 -8.69
N ALA A 37 1.43 -7.94 -8.63
CA ALA A 37 1.68 -6.70 -9.33
C ALA A 37 2.93 -5.98 -8.79
N ILE A 38 3.14 -5.98 -7.47
CA ILE A 38 4.35 -5.46 -6.83
C ILE A 38 5.58 -6.24 -7.29
N LEU A 39 5.56 -7.58 -7.26
CA LEU A 39 6.65 -8.43 -7.76
C LEU A 39 6.97 -8.13 -9.24
N ALA A 40 5.93 -7.95 -10.07
CA ALA A 40 6.10 -7.62 -11.48
C ALA A 40 6.81 -6.28 -11.70
N THR A 41 6.66 -5.31 -10.78
CA THR A 41 7.47 -4.07 -10.82
C THR A 41 8.96 -4.33 -10.60
N GLY A 42 9.33 -5.39 -9.87
CA GLY A 42 10.72 -5.84 -9.73
C GLY A 42 11.18 -6.80 -10.84
N GLY A 43 10.30 -7.13 -11.79
CA GLY A 43 10.56 -8.17 -12.78
C GLY A 43 10.55 -9.59 -12.24
N LEU A 44 9.96 -9.78 -11.06
CA LEU A 44 9.82 -11.05 -10.37
C LEU A 44 8.43 -11.64 -10.61
N THR A 45 8.33 -12.93 -10.38
CA THR A 45 7.11 -13.73 -10.39
C THR A 45 7.04 -14.57 -9.12
N GLU A 46 5.93 -15.28 -8.91
CA GLU A 46 5.81 -16.22 -7.78
C GLU A 46 6.85 -17.35 -7.82
N ASN A 47 7.46 -17.64 -8.98
CA ASN A 47 8.52 -18.65 -9.08
C ASN A 47 9.87 -18.15 -8.55
N ASP A 48 10.02 -16.84 -8.38
CA ASP A 48 11.25 -16.21 -7.89
C ASP A 48 11.22 -16.03 -6.37
N VAL A 49 10.13 -16.43 -5.70
CA VAL A 49 9.93 -16.35 -4.25
C VAL A 49 9.36 -17.66 -3.71
N LYS A 50 9.55 -17.91 -2.42
CA LYS A 50 8.91 -18.95 -1.64
C LYS A 50 7.71 -18.35 -0.92
N PRO A 51 6.48 -18.66 -1.34
CA PRO A 51 5.30 -18.03 -0.76
C PRO A 51 5.04 -18.56 0.65
N VAL A 52 4.80 -17.63 1.59
CA VAL A 52 4.23 -17.92 2.90
C VAL A 52 2.75 -17.51 2.87
N LEU A 53 1.86 -18.51 2.90
CA LEU A 53 0.44 -18.26 2.77
C LEU A 53 -0.18 -17.88 4.11
N VAL A 54 -0.67 -16.65 4.20
CA VAL A 54 -1.28 -16.12 5.42
C VAL A 54 -2.75 -15.74 5.19
N PRO A 55 -3.63 -15.87 6.20
CA PRO A 55 -5.05 -15.53 6.05
C PRO A 55 -5.31 -14.02 5.92
N ASN A 56 -4.36 -13.17 6.33
CA ASN A 56 -4.45 -11.72 6.26
C ASN A 56 -3.07 -11.07 6.51
N VAL A 57 -2.95 -9.78 6.17
CA VAL A 57 -1.73 -8.98 6.32
C VAL A 57 -1.19 -8.89 7.76
N VAL A 58 -2.06 -8.92 8.79
CA VAL A 58 -1.61 -8.88 10.21
C VAL A 58 -0.85 -10.14 10.54
N ARG A 59 -1.35 -11.30 10.10
CA ARG A 59 -0.65 -12.56 10.29
C ARG A 59 0.68 -12.59 9.54
N GLY A 60 0.76 -12.06 8.32
CA GLY A 60 2.04 -11.92 7.60
C GLY A 60 3.05 -11.08 8.38
N ALA A 61 2.63 -9.91 8.87
CA ALA A 61 3.47 -9.09 9.74
C ALA A 61 3.97 -9.84 11.00
N ASP A 62 3.14 -10.69 11.62
CA ASP A 62 3.56 -11.53 12.74
C ASP A 62 4.56 -12.62 12.32
N ASP A 63 4.37 -13.22 11.15
CA ASP A 63 5.26 -14.24 10.61
C ASP A 63 6.64 -13.65 10.28
N PHE A 64 6.69 -12.45 9.71
CA PHE A 64 7.93 -11.66 9.57
C PHE A 64 8.62 -11.40 10.92
N VAL A 65 7.88 -10.94 11.94
CA VAL A 65 8.45 -10.70 13.28
C VAL A 65 9.04 -11.97 13.89
N SER A 66 8.42 -13.12 13.65
CA SER A 66 8.90 -14.42 14.13
C SER A 66 10.08 -15.00 13.33
N GLY A 67 10.42 -14.40 12.20
CA GLY A 67 11.43 -14.92 11.27
C GLY A 67 10.93 -16.08 10.40
N ALA A 68 9.61 -16.26 10.29
CA ALA A 68 8.97 -17.23 9.40
C ALA A 68 8.71 -16.68 7.99
N ALA A 69 8.97 -15.39 7.77
CA ALA A 69 8.99 -14.75 6.46
C ALA A 69 10.10 -13.68 6.45
N ASP A 70 10.77 -13.50 5.31
CA ASP A 70 11.80 -12.46 5.13
C ASP A 70 11.18 -11.11 4.75
N MET A 71 9.97 -11.13 4.21
CA MET A 71 9.21 -9.97 3.77
C MET A 71 7.73 -10.13 4.06
N PHE A 72 7.10 -9.02 4.46
CA PHE A 72 5.66 -8.92 4.60
C PHE A 72 5.11 -7.76 3.75
N ASN A 73 3.87 -7.92 3.27
CA ASN A 73 3.15 -6.87 2.57
C ASN A 73 2.16 -6.18 3.51
N PHE A 74 2.17 -4.85 3.55
CA PHE A 74 1.23 -4.08 4.36
C PHE A 74 1.05 -2.67 3.81
N ALA A 75 -0.10 -2.05 4.08
CA ALA A 75 -0.33 -0.64 3.81
C ALA A 75 0.67 0.25 4.59
N LEU A 76 1.41 1.08 3.86
CA LEU A 76 2.36 2.03 4.45
C LEU A 76 1.66 2.99 5.42
N GLY A 77 2.31 3.24 6.55
CA GLY A 77 1.77 4.10 7.61
C GLY A 77 0.75 3.45 8.54
N ALA A 78 0.39 2.17 8.32
CA ALA A 78 -0.50 1.46 9.23
C ALA A 78 0.13 1.30 10.64
N PRO A 79 -0.68 1.30 11.71
CA PRO A 79 -0.19 1.09 13.06
C PRO A 79 0.64 -0.19 13.23
N LYS A 80 0.23 -1.29 12.57
CA LYS A 80 0.96 -2.57 12.62
C LYS A 80 2.37 -2.47 12.05
N VAL A 81 2.59 -1.68 11.01
CA VAL A 81 3.93 -1.48 10.41
C VAL A 81 4.87 -0.80 11.40
N ARG A 82 4.37 0.17 12.19
CA ARG A 82 5.14 0.83 13.26
C ARG A 82 5.45 -0.11 14.42
N GLU A 83 4.52 -0.99 14.77
CA GLU A 83 4.74 -2.03 15.78
C GLU A 83 5.86 -2.98 15.34
N VAL A 84 5.82 -3.47 14.10
CA VAL A 84 6.84 -4.35 13.52
C VAL A 84 8.20 -3.67 13.51
N ASP A 85 8.29 -2.44 12.97
CA ASP A 85 9.52 -1.63 12.94
C ASP A 85 10.19 -1.54 14.32
N ALA A 86 9.41 -1.18 15.34
CA ALA A 86 9.90 -1.08 16.71
C ALA A 86 10.32 -2.45 17.30
N THR A 87 9.64 -3.53 16.92
CA THR A 87 9.85 -4.88 17.47
C THR A 87 11.12 -5.52 16.92
N VAL A 88 11.36 -5.41 15.61
CA VAL A 88 12.52 -6.05 14.96
C VAL A 88 13.76 -5.14 14.91
N GLY A 89 13.64 -3.89 15.37
CA GLY A 89 14.75 -2.93 15.41
C GLY A 89 14.98 -2.17 14.10
N GLY A 90 13.96 -2.10 13.24
CA GLY A 90 13.99 -1.38 11.97
C GLY A 90 13.50 -2.23 10.80
N ILE A 91 12.65 -1.64 9.95
CA ILE A 91 12.31 -2.18 8.63
C ILE A 91 12.73 -1.22 7.52
N ARG A 92 12.71 -1.69 6.28
CA ARG A 92 12.88 -0.85 5.09
C ARG A 92 11.85 -1.19 4.02
N ALA A 93 11.29 -0.17 3.38
CA ALA A 93 10.45 -0.37 2.20
C ALA A 93 11.32 -0.65 0.97
N LEU A 94 10.78 -1.42 0.02
CA LEU A 94 11.45 -1.70 -1.25
C LEU A 94 10.96 -0.75 -2.35
N GLU A 95 11.91 -0.24 -3.14
CA GLU A 95 11.63 0.64 -4.26
C GLU A 95 11.21 -0.16 -5.50
N MET A 96 10.20 0.35 -6.20
CA MET A 96 9.73 -0.25 -7.45
C MET A 96 10.57 0.21 -8.64
N ASP A 97 10.74 -0.66 -9.65
CA ASP A 97 11.21 -0.23 -10.97
C ASP A 97 10.03 0.25 -11.82
N LEU A 98 9.95 1.57 -11.98
CA LEU A 98 8.86 2.24 -12.71
C LEU A 98 8.81 1.88 -14.19
N SER A 99 9.94 1.46 -14.78
CA SER A 99 9.97 1.02 -16.18
C SER A 99 9.11 -0.24 -16.41
N ARG A 100 8.80 -0.96 -15.33
CA ARG A 100 8.00 -2.20 -15.33
C ARG A 100 6.57 -2.01 -14.83
N MET A 101 6.12 -0.78 -14.57
CA MET A 101 4.73 -0.52 -14.18
C MET A 101 3.71 -1.03 -15.21
N GLY A 102 4.09 -1.11 -16.48
CA GLY A 102 3.26 -1.72 -17.52
C GLY A 102 2.97 -3.21 -17.26
N GLU A 103 3.91 -3.96 -16.69
CA GLU A 103 3.71 -5.36 -16.32
C GLU A 103 2.78 -5.49 -15.10
N ALA A 104 2.98 -4.65 -14.09
CA ALA A 104 2.09 -4.59 -12.93
C ALA A 104 0.65 -4.24 -13.33
N LYS A 105 0.47 -3.29 -14.27
CA LYS A 105 -0.86 -2.89 -14.77
C LYS A 105 -1.57 -3.97 -15.59
N LYS A 106 -0.88 -4.98 -16.13
CA LYS A 106 -1.53 -6.15 -16.75
C LYS A 106 -2.24 -7.03 -15.72
N ILE A 107 -1.73 -7.04 -14.48
CA ILE A 107 -2.28 -7.82 -13.36
C ILE A 107 -3.33 -7.00 -12.63
N MET A 108 -2.97 -5.75 -12.26
CA MET A 108 -3.84 -4.83 -11.54
C MET A 108 -3.93 -3.49 -12.30
N PRO A 109 -4.93 -3.32 -13.20
CA PRO A 109 -5.03 -2.16 -14.09
C PRO A 109 -5.12 -0.81 -13.38
N TYR A 110 -5.68 -0.79 -12.18
CA TYR A 110 -5.88 0.43 -11.38
C TYR A 110 -4.71 0.73 -10.42
N GLY A 111 -3.63 -0.05 -10.46
CA GLY A 111 -2.44 0.24 -9.68
C GLY A 111 -1.61 1.38 -10.27
N TYR A 112 -1.07 2.23 -9.42
CA TYR A 112 -0.27 3.40 -9.79
C TYR A 112 0.92 3.60 -8.84
N ALA A 113 1.81 4.51 -9.21
CA ALA A 113 2.96 4.86 -8.39
C ALA A 113 2.67 6.15 -7.61
N THR A 114 2.96 6.15 -6.31
CA THR A 114 2.82 7.34 -5.45
C THR A 114 4.17 7.73 -4.89
N ASP A 115 4.45 9.04 -4.92
CA ASP A 115 5.62 9.61 -4.27
C ASP A 115 5.44 9.58 -2.75
N VAL A 116 6.41 8.99 -2.05
CA VAL A 116 6.47 8.98 -0.59
C VAL A 116 7.81 9.52 -0.15
N SER A 117 7.82 10.27 0.94
CA SER A 117 9.03 10.82 1.55
C SER A 117 9.14 10.37 3.01
N PRO A 118 10.36 10.35 3.58
CA PRO A 118 10.57 10.02 4.97
C PRO A 118 9.71 10.87 5.91
N GLY A 119 9.17 10.26 6.94
CA GLY A 119 8.36 10.96 7.94
C GLY A 119 7.91 10.06 9.08
N PRO A 120 7.37 10.64 10.17
CA PRO A 120 7.01 9.90 11.38
C PRO A 120 5.88 8.89 11.18
N VAL A 121 5.09 9.04 10.12
CA VAL A 121 4.04 8.08 9.73
C VAL A 121 4.62 6.93 8.91
N PHE A 122 5.52 7.22 7.97
CA PHE A 122 6.04 6.26 7.01
C PHE A 122 7.39 5.68 7.47
N VAL A 123 7.35 4.90 8.55
CA VAL A 123 8.53 4.15 9.02
C VAL A 123 9.04 3.21 7.92
N GLY A 124 10.35 3.00 7.87
CA GLY A 124 11.03 2.25 6.82
C GLY A 124 11.19 2.97 5.48
N ILE A 125 10.70 4.20 5.31
CA ILE A 125 11.04 5.06 4.17
C ILE A 125 12.27 5.89 4.52
N GLU A 126 13.43 5.49 4.02
CA GLU A 126 14.72 6.12 4.32
C GLU A 126 15.05 7.32 3.40
N LYS A 127 14.51 7.31 2.18
CA LYS A 127 14.69 8.35 1.17
C LYS A 127 13.39 8.54 0.37
N PRO A 128 13.19 9.69 -0.30
CA PRO A 128 12.10 9.83 -1.26
C PRO A 128 12.14 8.72 -2.30
N MET A 129 10.99 8.08 -2.53
CA MET A 129 10.86 6.93 -3.43
C MET A 129 9.43 6.84 -3.96
N LYS A 130 9.24 6.02 -5.00
CA LYS A 130 7.89 5.66 -5.47
C LYS A 130 7.47 4.30 -4.94
N VAL A 131 6.24 4.22 -4.47
CA VAL A 131 5.64 3.00 -3.90
C VAL A 131 4.39 2.60 -4.67
N TYR A 132 4.07 1.30 -4.65
CA TYR A 132 2.89 0.79 -5.32
C TYR A 132 1.65 1.22 -4.55
N SER A 133 0.67 1.77 -5.27
CA SER A 133 -0.57 2.26 -4.68
C SER A 133 -1.76 1.81 -5.51
N PHE A 134 -2.88 1.65 -4.84
CA PHE A 134 -4.17 1.36 -5.44
C PHE A 134 -5.25 1.95 -4.54
N ASP A 135 -6.40 2.28 -5.12
CA ASP A 135 -7.48 2.89 -4.37
C ASP A 135 -8.33 1.83 -3.64
N ASN A 136 -8.64 2.10 -2.38
CA ASN A 136 -9.66 1.35 -1.65
C ASN A 136 -11.04 1.93 -2.01
N ILE A 137 -11.89 1.14 -2.65
CA ILE A 137 -13.15 1.60 -3.22
C ILE A 137 -14.33 1.09 -2.37
N VAL A 138 -15.31 1.96 -2.11
CA VAL A 138 -16.58 1.57 -1.51
C VAL A 138 -17.56 1.15 -2.59
N PHE A 139 -17.89 -0.14 -2.64
CA PHE A 139 -18.87 -0.68 -3.57
C PHE A 139 -20.25 -0.89 -2.92
N THR A 140 -21.29 -0.78 -3.75
CA THR A 140 -22.66 -1.15 -3.39
C THR A 140 -23.37 -1.76 -4.60
N HIS A 141 -24.51 -2.42 -4.38
CA HIS A 141 -25.31 -2.93 -5.47
C HIS A 141 -26.07 -1.81 -6.19
N ALA A 142 -26.33 -1.98 -7.49
CA ALA A 142 -26.97 -0.96 -8.34
C ALA A 142 -28.41 -0.58 -7.95
N LYS A 143 -29.03 -1.31 -7.01
CA LYS A 143 -30.40 -1.08 -6.53
C LYS A 143 -30.44 -0.54 -5.09
N MET A 144 -29.29 -0.12 -4.55
CA MET A 144 -29.25 0.41 -3.20
C MET A 144 -30.11 1.68 -3.15
N PRO A 145 -30.96 1.90 -2.13
CA PRO A 145 -31.75 3.11 -2.09
C PRO A 145 -30.88 4.37 -2.15
N ASP A 146 -31.25 5.32 -3.01
CA ASP A 146 -30.52 6.59 -3.19
C ASP A 146 -30.27 7.29 -1.85
N SER A 147 -31.26 7.30 -0.97
CA SER A 147 -31.18 7.91 0.37
C SER A 147 -30.08 7.29 1.24
N PHE A 148 -29.85 5.98 1.12
CA PHE A 148 -28.77 5.31 1.86
C PHE A 148 -27.41 5.69 1.30
N VAL A 149 -27.25 5.69 -0.04
CA VAL A 149 -26.00 6.06 -0.71
C VAL A 149 -25.63 7.50 -0.37
N LEU A 150 -26.58 8.44 -0.44
CA LEU A 150 -26.36 9.83 -0.06
C LEU A 150 -25.96 9.95 1.41
N LYS A 151 -26.68 9.28 2.31
CA LYS A 151 -26.38 9.31 3.75
C LYS A 151 -24.96 8.83 4.04
N VAL A 152 -24.51 7.75 3.38
CA VAL A 152 -23.13 7.25 3.54
C VAL A 152 -22.11 8.29 3.08
N LEU A 153 -22.27 8.84 1.88
CA LEU A 153 -21.35 9.85 1.33
C LEU A 153 -21.29 11.12 2.20
N GLU A 154 -22.44 11.61 2.65
CA GLU A 154 -22.53 12.76 3.54
C GLU A 154 -21.90 12.50 4.91
N THR A 155 -22.08 11.29 5.45
CA THR A 155 -21.47 10.90 6.73
C THR A 155 -19.95 10.83 6.60
N LEU A 156 -19.42 10.23 5.53
CA LEU A 156 -17.98 10.15 5.29
C LEU A 156 -17.34 11.54 5.16
N ASP A 157 -18.01 12.46 4.46
CA ASP A 157 -17.55 13.85 4.32
C ASP A 157 -17.58 14.59 5.66
N LYS A 158 -18.71 14.48 6.39
CA LYS A 158 -18.93 15.17 7.66
C LYS A 158 -18.01 14.69 8.79
N GLU A 159 -17.81 13.38 8.90
CA GLU A 159 -17.07 12.76 10.01
C GLU A 159 -15.58 12.49 9.67
N LYS A 160 -15.04 13.19 8.66
CA LYS A 160 -13.63 13.07 8.26
C LYS A 160 -12.66 13.19 9.44
N ALA A 161 -12.92 14.09 10.39
CA ALA A 161 -12.05 14.27 11.54
C ALA A 161 -11.93 12.99 12.40
N GLU A 162 -13.03 12.25 12.58
CA GLU A 162 -13.02 10.98 13.31
C GLU A 162 -12.25 9.91 12.54
N ILE A 163 -12.45 9.85 11.22
CA ILE A 163 -11.71 8.92 10.34
C ILE A 163 -10.20 9.15 10.46
N VAL A 164 -9.76 10.41 10.39
CA VAL A 164 -8.33 10.78 10.47
C VAL A 164 -7.75 10.51 11.85
N ALA A 165 -8.54 10.68 12.92
CA ALA A 165 -8.10 10.37 14.27
C ALA A 165 -7.77 8.89 14.46
N VAL A 166 -8.53 8.00 13.83
CA VAL A 166 -8.30 6.54 13.87
C VAL A 166 -7.22 6.12 12.87
N GLN A 167 -7.25 6.68 11.66
CA GLN A 167 -6.37 6.30 10.56
C GLN A 167 -5.78 7.55 9.86
N PRO A 168 -4.62 8.06 10.34
CA PRO A 168 -4.03 9.30 9.85
C PRO A 168 -3.70 9.33 8.36
N VAL A 169 -3.46 8.17 7.73
CA VAL A 169 -3.19 8.09 6.29
C VAL A 169 -4.39 8.53 5.44
N LEU A 170 -5.60 8.52 5.99
CA LEU A 170 -6.81 8.99 5.31
C LEU A 170 -7.02 10.51 5.39
N ARG A 171 -6.02 11.29 5.82
CA ARG A 171 -6.09 12.77 5.89
C ARG A 171 -6.44 13.44 4.57
N GLU A 172 -6.08 12.82 3.45
CA GLU A 172 -6.33 13.34 2.10
C GLU A 172 -7.75 13.00 1.60
N PHE A 173 -8.45 12.10 2.29
CA PHE A 173 -9.82 11.73 1.94
C PHE A 173 -10.71 12.97 1.87
N SER A 174 -11.41 13.11 0.76
CA SER A 174 -12.42 14.13 0.53
C SER A 174 -13.32 13.65 -0.60
N PRO A 175 -14.55 14.18 -0.74
CA PRO A 175 -15.38 13.93 -1.91
C PRO A 175 -14.66 14.17 -3.25
N ALA A 176 -13.83 15.21 -3.34
CA ALA A 176 -13.06 15.50 -4.56
C ALA A 176 -11.96 14.47 -4.82
N PHE A 177 -11.26 14.02 -3.78
CA PHE A 177 -10.26 12.97 -3.87
C PHE A 177 -10.88 11.62 -4.28
N GLY A 178 -12.05 11.30 -3.71
CA GLY A 178 -12.74 10.03 -3.91
C GLY A 178 -13.53 9.92 -5.23
N TYR A 179 -13.74 11.01 -5.97
CA TYR A 179 -14.43 10.97 -7.25
C TYR A 179 -13.45 10.81 -8.42
N ARG A 180 -13.27 9.57 -8.89
CA ARG A 180 -12.32 9.21 -9.95
C ARG A 180 -13.01 8.63 -11.20
N GLN A 181 -12.38 8.77 -12.36
CA GLN A 181 -12.84 8.21 -13.64
C GLN A 181 -12.50 6.71 -13.75
N TYR A 182 -13.27 5.85 -13.06
CA TYR A 182 -13.21 4.41 -13.28
C TYR A 182 -14.10 3.98 -14.44
N ASP A 183 -13.78 2.84 -15.05
CA ASP A 183 -14.65 2.14 -16.01
C ASP A 183 -15.82 1.39 -15.33
N ILE A 184 -16.02 1.64 -14.04
CA ILE A 184 -17.11 1.08 -13.24
C ILE A 184 -18.18 2.16 -13.04
N PRO A 185 -19.46 1.89 -13.37
CA PRO A 185 -20.53 2.87 -13.21
C PRO A 185 -20.70 3.29 -11.75
N TYR A 186 -20.80 4.60 -11.52
CA TYR A 186 -21.22 5.15 -10.24
C TYR A 186 -22.72 5.01 -10.02
N HIS A 187 -23.11 4.87 -8.76
CA HIS A 187 -24.53 4.95 -8.38
C HIS A 187 -25.12 6.33 -8.78
N PRO A 188 -26.34 6.41 -9.34
CA PRO A 188 -26.95 7.68 -9.73
C PRO A 188 -26.97 8.73 -8.61
N ALA A 189 -27.27 8.28 -7.38
CA ALA A 189 -27.21 9.11 -6.18
C ALA A 189 -25.81 9.69 -5.88
N ALA A 190 -24.74 8.91 -6.10
CA ALA A 190 -23.38 9.41 -5.92
C ALA A 190 -23.03 10.48 -6.96
N ILE A 191 -23.44 10.26 -8.22
CA ILE A 191 -23.28 11.27 -9.29
C ILE A 191 -24.01 12.57 -8.92
N LYS A 192 -25.24 12.46 -8.40
CA LYS A 192 -26.01 13.62 -7.92
C LYS A 192 -25.27 14.35 -6.80
N PHE A 193 -24.78 13.63 -5.80
CA PHE A 193 -24.01 14.17 -4.67
C PHE A 193 -22.79 15.00 -5.12
N TYR A 194 -22.01 14.47 -6.07
CA TYR A 194 -20.84 15.16 -6.60
C TYR A 194 -21.22 16.38 -7.46
N LYS A 195 -22.26 16.27 -8.30
CA LYS A 195 -22.75 17.39 -9.13
C LYS A 195 -23.25 18.56 -8.30
N GLU A 196 -24.03 18.32 -7.26
CA GLU A 196 -24.56 19.37 -6.37
C GLU A 196 -23.44 20.13 -5.64
N ARG A 197 -22.28 19.49 -5.45
CA ARG A 197 -21.09 20.08 -4.83
C ARG A 197 -20.08 20.63 -5.84
N ASN A 198 -20.42 20.67 -7.13
CA ASN A 198 -19.54 21.09 -8.23
C ASN A 198 -18.21 20.32 -8.28
N ILE A 199 -18.24 19.03 -7.91
CA ILE A 199 -17.06 18.16 -7.92
C ILE A 199 -17.01 17.42 -9.26
N GLN A 200 -15.87 17.53 -9.93
CA GLN A 200 -15.60 16.81 -11.18
C GLN A 200 -14.81 15.54 -10.90
N ALA A 201 -15.10 14.49 -11.67
CA ALA A 201 -14.33 13.25 -11.60
C ALA A 201 -12.90 13.53 -12.08
N SER A 202 -11.92 13.22 -11.24
CA SER A 202 -10.51 13.33 -11.61
C SER A 202 -10.09 12.08 -12.40
N PRO A 203 -9.14 12.20 -13.36
CA PRO A 203 -8.59 11.03 -14.03
C PRO A 203 -7.91 10.10 -13.01
N LEU A 204 -7.77 8.84 -13.41
CA LEU A 204 -6.90 7.91 -12.70
C LEU A 204 -5.43 8.36 -12.83
N PRO A 205 -4.59 8.14 -11.80
CA PRO A 205 -3.17 8.48 -11.84
C PRO A 205 -2.33 7.74 -12.90
#